data_AF-A0A842TMY0-F1
#
_entry.id   AF-A0A842TMY0-F1
#
_cell.length_a   1.000
_cell.length_b   1.000
_cell.length_c   1.000
_cell.angle_alpha   90.00
_cell.angle_beta   90.00
_cell.angle_gamma   90.00
#
_symmetry.space_group_name_H-M   'P 1'
#
loop_
_entity.id
_entity.type
_entity.pdbx_description
1 polymer ?
#
loop_
_entity_poly.entity_id
_entity_poly.type
_entity_poly.pdbx_seq_one_letter_code
_entity_poly.pdbx_strand_id
1 'polypeptide(L)'
;MKPKDKKLRGYISRIKGTLIEIKGLEDNVRLYDLIKIANYNMLGEIIQIYPDHIVAQAFEDTIGLKLNEEVISLNEPLSMKLGPGLLENIFDGI
;
A
#
# COMPACT_ATOMS: atom_id res chain seq x y z
N MET A 1 -3.24 21.26 -4.43
CA MET A 1 -3.54 19.84 -4.17
C MET A 1 -5.00 19.60 -4.49
N LYS A 2 -5.36 18.57 -5.30
CA LYS A 2 -6.76 18.40 -5.75
C LYS A 2 -7.58 17.72 -4.65
N PRO A 3 -8.87 18.07 -4.48
CA PRO A 3 -9.72 17.54 -3.39
C PRO A 3 -9.92 16.01 -3.41
N LYS A 4 -9.65 15.33 -4.53
CA LYS A 4 -9.66 13.85 -4.63
C LYS A 4 -8.50 13.19 -3.88
N ASP A 5 -7.36 13.87 -3.76
CA ASP A 5 -6.10 13.30 -3.21
C ASP A 5 -6.14 13.15 -1.68
N LYS A 6 -7.11 13.81 -1.02
CA LYS A 6 -7.26 13.78 0.44
C LYS A 6 -8.02 12.55 0.96
N LYS A 7 -8.81 11.89 0.09
CA LYS A 7 -9.60 10.69 0.43
C LYS A 7 -8.79 9.38 0.38
N LEU A 8 -7.53 9.47 -0.04
CA LEU A 8 -6.66 8.32 -0.31
C LEU A 8 -5.45 8.32 0.62
N ARG A 9 -5.58 8.97 1.78
CA ARG A 9 -4.52 9.07 2.77
C ARG A 9 -5.00 8.55 4.11
N GLY A 10 -4.21 7.68 4.70
CA GLY A 10 -4.39 7.17 6.05
C GLY A 10 -3.06 7.18 6.80
N TYR A 11 -3.04 6.49 7.93
CA TYR A 11 -1.86 6.38 8.77
C TYR A 11 -1.75 5.01 9.41
N ILE A 12 -0.52 4.59 9.67
CA ILE A 12 -0.24 3.31 10.35
C ILE A 12 -0.75 3.38 11.80
N SER A 13 -1.70 2.51 12.14
CA SER A 13 -2.20 2.35 13.51
C SER A 13 -1.57 1.16 14.25
N ARG A 14 -1.03 0.17 13.52
CA ARG A 14 -0.35 -0.99 14.11
C ARG A 14 0.61 -1.66 13.13
N ILE A 15 1.66 -2.27 13.65
CA ILE A 15 2.65 -3.05 12.89
C ILE A 15 2.79 -4.44 13.54
N LYS A 16 2.65 -5.51 12.76
CA LYS A 16 2.83 -6.92 13.15
C LYS A 16 3.68 -7.64 12.11
N GLY A 17 5.00 -7.50 12.22
CA GLY A 17 5.88 -7.90 11.13
C GLY A 17 5.44 -7.18 9.85
N THR A 18 5.31 -7.93 8.75
CA THR A 18 4.88 -7.37 7.45
C THR A 18 3.40 -7.01 7.36
N LEU A 19 2.58 -7.33 8.35
CA LEU A 19 1.17 -6.96 8.39
C LEU A 19 1.01 -5.60 9.08
N ILE A 20 0.39 -4.65 8.39
CA ILE A 20 0.23 -3.28 8.84
C ILE A 20 -1.26 -2.95 8.90
N GLU A 21 -1.73 -2.49 10.06
CA GLU A 21 -3.09 -1.96 10.22
C GLU A 21 -3.05 -0.45 9.96
N ILE A 22 -3.95 0.05 9.11
CA ILE A 22 -3.99 1.44 8.66
C ILE A 22 -5.38 2.00 8.87
N LYS A 23 -5.46 3.26 9.32
CA LYS A 23 -6.72 3.98 9.54
C LYS A 23 -6.90 5.16 8.60
N GLY A 24 -8.14 5.43 8.22
CA GLY A 24 -8.55 6.59 7.40
C GLY A 24 -8.65 6.30 5.90
N LEU A 25 -8.55 5.03 5.49
CA LEU A 25 -8.64 4.60 4.09
C LEU A 25 -9.88 3.75 3.79
N GLU A 26 -10.56 3.24 4.82
CA GLU A 26 -11.52 2.13 4.78
C GLU A 26 -12.64 2.37 3.76
N ASP A 27 -13.16 3.60 3.72
CA ASP A 27 -14.33 3.98 2.91
C ASP A 27 -14.00 4.17 1.41
N ASN A 28 -12.73 4.22 1.02
CA ASN A 28 -12.32 4.66 -0.33
C ASN A 28 -11.29 3.73 -1.00
N VAL A 29 -11.12 2.52 -0.51
CA VAL A 29 -10.18 1.53 -1.06
C VAL A 29 -10.86 0.21 -1.37
N ARG A 30 -10.20 -0.62 -2.18
CA ARG A 30 -10.64 -1.96 -2.51
C ARG A 30 -9.64 -3.00 -2.04
N LEU A 31 -10.12 -4.23 -1.88
CA LEU A 31 -9.24 -5.38 -1.71
C LEU A 31 -8.28 -5.45 -2.90
N TYR A 32 -7.02 -5.80 -2.62
CA TYR A 32 -5.90 -5.87 -3.57
C TYR A 32 -5.38 -4.54 -4.12
N ASP A 33 -5.95 -3.39 -3.71
CA ASP A 33 -5.35 -2.11 -4.06
C ASP A 33 -3.94 -1.99 -3.44
N LEU A 34 -3.03 -1.38 -4.19
CA LEU A 34 -1.71 -1.05 -3.70
C LEU A 34 -1.76 0.17 -2.78
N ILE A 35 -0.92 0.12 -1.75
CA ILE A 35 -0.61 1.23 -0.86
C ILE A 35 0.87 1.57 -0.94
N LYS A 36 1.18 2.83 -0.62
CA LYS A 36 2.53 3.34 -0.51
C LYS A 36 2.73 4.03 0.83
N ILE A 37 3.78 3.66 1.55
CA ILE A 37 4.20 4.36 2.77
C ILE A 37 5.10 5.53 2.37
N ALA A 38 4.61 6.76 2.55
CA ALA A 38 5.13 7.94 1.86
C ALA A 38 6.63 8.20 2.13
N ASN A 39 7.06 8.05 3.38
CA ASN A 39 8.42 8.36 3.82
C ASN A 39 9.45 7.26 3.52
N TYR A 40 9.01 6.06 3.13
CA TYR A 40 9.89 4.89 2.97
C TYR A 40 9.90 4.35 1.53
N ASN A 41 9.10 4.94 0.64
CA ASN A 41 8.87 4.45 -0.73
C ASN A 41 8.49 2.96 -0.81
N MET A 42 7.96 2.42 0.29
CA MET A 42 7.64 1.01 0.46
C MET A 42 6.22 0.74 -0.02
N LEU A 43 6.05 -0.35 -0.75
CA LEU A 43 4.76 -0.81 -1.26
C LEU A 43 4.17 -1.92 -0.39
N GLY A 44 2.84 -2.00 -0.43
CA GLY A 44 2.09 -3.12 0.11
C GLY A 44 0.73 -3.25 -0.57
N GLU A 45 0.03 -4.31 -0.23
CA GLU A 45 -1.27 -4.67 -0.81
C GLU A 45 -2.33 -4.79 0.29
N ILE A 46 -3.53 -4.25 0.05
CA ILE A 46 -4.66 -4.39 0.98
C ILE A 46 -5.21 -5.81 0.91
N ILE A 47 -5.14 -6.55 2.02
CA ILE A 47 -5.60 -7.93 2.10
C ILE A 47 -6.89 -8.10 2.93
N GLN A 48 -7.25 -7.11 3.75
CA GLN A 48 -8.50 -7.09 4.51
C GLN A 48 -9.00 -5.65 4.68
N ILE A 49 -10.32 -5.48 4.70
CA ILE A 49 -11.00 -4.21 4.97
C ILE A 49 -12.01 -4.44 6.10
N TYR A 50 -11.85 -3.68 7.18
CA TYR A 50 -12.79 -3.63 8.30
C TYR A 50 -13.48 -2.26 8.34
N PRO A 51 -14.57 -2.09 9.10
CA PRO A 51 -15.27 -0.81 9.19
C PRO A 51 -14.43 0.34 9.78
N ASP A 52 -13.37 0.05 10.54
CA ASP A 52 -12.59 1.06 11.28
C ASP A 52 -11.09 1.06 10.95
N HIS A 53 -10.62 0.09 10.17
CA HIS A 53 -9.24 -0.01 9.68
C HIS A 53 -9.14 -0.94 8.46
N ILE A 54 -8.03 -0.87 7.75
CA ILE A 54 -7.63 -1.87 6.77
C ILE A 54 -6.38 -2.62 7.24
N VAL A 55 -6.16 -3.81 6.69
CA VAL A 55 -4.90 -4.55 6.85
C VAL A 55 -4.23 -4.67 5.51
N ALA A 56 -2.97 -4.24 5.46
CA ALA A 56 -2.11 -4.38 4.31
C ALA A 56 -0.90 -5.27 4.60
N GLN A 57 -0.48 -6.01 3.59
CA GLN A 57 0.74 -6.79 3.58
C GLN A 57 1.83 -5.97 2.89
N ALA A 58 2.89 -5.60 3.61
CA ALA A 58 4.07 -4.99 3.01
C ALA A 58 4.85 -6.04 2.20
N PHE A 59 5.42 -5.61 1.09
CA PHE A 59 6.28 -6.46 0.26
C PHE A 59 7.75 -6.45 0.69
N GLU A 60 8.14 -5.43 1.45
CA GLU A 60 9.48 -5.28 2.02
C GLU A 60 9.43 -5.46 3.55
N ASP A 61 10.60 -5.54 4.16
CA ASP A 61 10.71 -5.59 5.62
C ASP A 61 10.22 -4.27 6.25
N THR A 62 9.53 -4.36 7.37
CA THR A 62 8.90 -3.24 8.08
C THR A 62 9.81 -2.62 9.14
N ILE A 63 11.09 -3.00 9.16
CA ILE A 63 12.09 -2.45 10.08
C ILE A 63 12.15 -0.93 9.94
N GLY A 64 11.99 -0.24 11.07
CA GLY A 64 12.08 1.22 11.14
C GLY A 64 10.76 1.96 10.89
N LEU A 65 9.71 1.27 10.45
CA LEU A 65 8.38 1.86 10.38
C LEU A 65 7.88 2.27 11.77
N LYS A 66 7.15 3.39 11.81
CA LYS A 66 6.59 3.96 13.02
C LYS A 66 5.08 4.10 12.90
N LEU A 67 4.42 4.23 14.05
CA LEU A 67 3.02 4.60 14.10
C LEU A 67 2.84 6.02 13.55
N ASN A 68 1.66 6.27 13.00
CA ASN A 68 1.24 7.54 12.40
C ASN A 68 2.00 7.94 11.11
N GLU A 69 2.83 7.06 10.55
CA GLU A 69 3.41 7.27 9.23
C GLU A 69 2.31 7.32 8.17
N GLU A 70 2.45 8.25 7.23
CA GLU A 70 1.44 8.47 6.19
C GLU A 70 1.44 7.33 5.17
N VAL A 71 0.23 6.84 4.90
CA VAL A 71 -0.03 5.81 3.89
C VAL A 71 -0.93 6.37 2.81
N ILE A 72 -0.57 6.14 1.55
CA ILE A 72 -1.30 6.61 0.38
C ILE A 72 -1.83 5.41 -0.39
N SER A 73 -3.11 5.36 -0.70
CA SER A 73 -3.66 4.36 -1.62
C SER A 73 -3.43 4.78 -3.08
N LEU A 74 -2.97 3.85 -3.91
CA LEU A 74 -2.81 4.04 -5.35
C LEU A 74 -4.12 3.79 -6.13
N ASN A 75 -5.13 3.17 -5.49
CA ASN A 75 -6.42 2.76 -6.11
C ASN A 75 -6.27 1.93 -7.38
N GLU A 76 -5.17 1.21 -7.49
CA GLU A 76 -4.92 0.27 -8.55
C GLU A 76 -4.34 -1.00 -7.94
N PRO A 77 -4.71 -2.18 -8.47
CA PRO A 77 -4.11 -3.43 -8.04
C PRO A 77 -2.68 -3.54 -8.57
N LEU A 78 -1.92 -4.48 -7.99
CA LEU A 78 -0.62 -4.86 -8.54
C LEU A 78 -0.78 -5.30 -10.00
N SER A 79 0.00 -4.68 -10.88
CA SER A 79 -0.05 -4.94 -12.31
C SER A 79 1.32 -4.78 -12.94
N MET A 80 1.56 -5.53 -14.02
CA MET A 80 2.80 -5.48 -14.78
C MET A 80 2.53 -4.98 -16.20
N LYS A 81 3.45 -4.17 -16.73
CA LYS A 81 3.40 -3.73 -18.12
C LYS A 81 3.83 -4.85 -19.06
N LEU A 82 2.95 -5.19 -20.01
CA LEU A 82 3.22 -6.19 -21.03
C LEU A 82 3.56 -5.52 -22.36
N GLY A 83 4.70 -5.88 -22.95
CA GLY A 83 5.09 -5.32 -24.24
C GLY A 83 6.45 -5.81 -24.75
N PRO A 84 6.87 -5.32 -25.92
CA PRO A 84 8.21 -5.56 -26.45
C PRO A 84 9.29 -5.11 -25.45
N GLY A 85 10.37 -5.89 -25.34
CA GLY A 85 11.45 -5.61 -24.40
C GLY A 85 11.30 -6.29 -23.03
N LEU A 86 10.32 -7.19 -22.85
CA LEU A 86 10.24 -8.04 -21.65
C LEU A 86 11.19 -9.26 -21.70
N LEU A 87 11.37 -9.84 -22.88
CA LEU A 87 12.26 -10.99 -23.04
C LEU A 87 13.72 -10.58 -22.75
N GLU A 88 14.53 -11.54 -22.32
CA GLU A 88 15.96 -11.36 -21.98
C GLU A 88 16.25 -10.49 -20.73
N ASN A 89 15.22 -10.02 -20.03
CA ASN A 89 15.37 -9.28 -18.78
C ASN A 89 15.16 -10.18 -17.56
N ILE A 90 15.85 -9.86 -16.46
CA ILE A 90 15.65 -10.46 -15.14
C ILE A 90 14.94 -9.43 -14.28
N PHE A 91 13.76 -9.80 -13.76
CA PHE A 91 12.95 -9.00 -12.85
C PHE A 91 12.98 -9.63 -11.45
N ASP A 92 12.72 -8.84 -10.42
CA ASP A 92 12.45 -9.34 -9.08
C ASP A 92 10.97 -9.80 -8.98
N GLY A 93 10.48 -10.01 -7.76
CA GLY A 93 9.14 -10.53 -7.53
C GLY A 93 8.00 -9.52 -7.72
N ILE A 94 8.29 -8.25 -8.04
CA ILE A 94 7.32 -7.13 -8.01
C ILE A 94 7.51 -6.20 -9.22
#